data_AF-A0A9W3BQ10-F1
#
_entry.id   AF-A0A9W3BQ10-F1
#
_cell.length_a   1.000
_cell.length_b   1.000
_cell.length_c   1.000
_cell.angle_alpha   90.00
_cell.angle_beta   90.00
_cell.angle_gamma   90.00
#
_symmetry.space_group_name_H-M   'P 1'
#
loop_
_entity.id
_entity.type
_entity.pdbx_description
1 polymer ?
#
loop_
_entity_poly.entity_id
_entity_poly.type
_entity_poly.pdbx_seq_one_letter_code
_entity_poly.pdbx_strand_id
1 'polypeptide(L)'
;MDSKPAHSIQNLRSMFYLVTPNETSYERVENVPDFRRETLPYFIAMFLLECFMLRRQGKNWPRINDSVNSISHAVLSTLPMLLFRSTEILTYIWIYDNLHFVDLPWDNPWTWILGMLTVDFLFYWFHRIGHETNIGWATHHVHHSSEDYNLTTAVRQSMFDHYFKMLIYSPMALFVPPSIFYVHLQFNFLYQLWIHTTVLPNFGPLEYVLNTPSHHRVHHGRNPDYVDKNYAGVLIIWDRMFNTFQEEKEEVAYGLCLRNKFWNPIKGQLYYFPLMYNKIKEYPEFVNKLFVIIKGPGWKPGYPWRFPPDRLPKVKQPIEKFDRNLKSWANIYVIFHFLLLITFYCYTLCDQLRTFQASFGLMLFILYSLYTFGALYDHNAWSYLLEFLRCLSSLLVIYLTQEHVGLGTDHVTVLNVIFAASSLGWIFLYMKNISIYM
;
A
#
# COMPACT_ATOMS: atom_id res chain seq x y z
N MET A 1 2.72 17.37 -34.49
CA MET A 1 2.40 15.96 -34.18
C MET A 1 3.73 15.23 -34.15
N ASP A 2 4.45 15.33 -33.03
CA ASP A 2 5.67 14.56 -32.82
C ASP A 2 5.32 13.41 -31.91
N SER A 3 5.32 12.21 -32.48
CA SER A 3 5.05 10.97 -31.77
C SER A 3 6.06 10.81 -30.64
N LYS A 4 5.56 10.60 -29.40
CA LYS A 4 6.30 10.20 -28.20
C LYS A 4 6.30 8.66 -28.01
N PRO A 5 6.96 7.82 -28.84
CA PRO A 5 7.06 6.39 -28.56
C PRO A 5 8.18 6.08 -27.53
N ALA A 6 9.15 6.97 -27.32
CA ALA A 6 10.30 6.70 -26.44
C ALA A 6 9.92 6.56 -24.95
N HIS A 7 8.94 7.34 -24.46
CA HIS A 7 8.54 7.30 -23.05
C HIS A 7 7.80 6.01 -22.66
N SER A 8 7.05 5.38 -23.58
CA SER A 8 6.24 4.20 -23.25
C SER A 8 7.10 2.99 -22.86
N ILE A 9 8.12 2.67 -23.66
CA ILE A 9 9.00 1.53 -23.40
C ILE A 9 9.89 1.80 -22.17
N GLN A 10 10.37 3.03 -21.99
CA GLN A 10 11.15 3.41 -20.81
C GLN A 10 10.35 3.20 -19.52
N ASN A 11 9.07 3.57 -19.52
CA ASN A 11 8.19 3.42 -18.36
C ASN A 11 7.93 1.94 -18.04
N LEU A 12 7.76 1.09 -19.04
CA LEU A 12 7.67 -0.35 -18.78
C LEU A 12 8.99 -0.90 -18.21
N ARG A 13 10.14 -0.49 -18.74
CA ARG A 13 11.47 -0.92 -18.29
C ARG A 13 11.76 -0.50 -16.85
N SER A 14 11.33 0.69 -16.43
CA SER A 14 11.54 1.19 -15.07
C SER A 14 10.85 0.33 -14.01
N MET A 15 9.75 -0.36 -14.36
CA MET A 15 9.09 -1.33 -13.48
C MET A 15 9.97 -2.53 -13.11
N PHE A 16 11.05 -2.78 -13.85
CA PHE A 16 11.91 -3.94 -13.66
C PHE A 16 13.38 -3.55 -13.44
N TYR A 17 13.68 -2.27 -13.11
CA TYR A 17 15.05 -1.73 -13.08
C TYR A 17 15.83 -1.92 -14.39
N LEU A 18 15.16 -2.12 -15.53
CA LEU A 18 15.80 -2.33 -16.84
C LEU A 18 16.17 -1.00 -17.50
N VAL A 19 16.76 -0.08 -16.75
CA VAL A 19 17.10 1.29 -17.16
C VAL A 19 18.56 1.60 -16.85
N THR A 20 19.11 2.62 -17.49
CA THR A 20 20.52 3.01 -17.35
C THR A 20 20.67 4.33 -16.58
N PRO A 21 21.85 4.60 -15.99
CA PRO A 21 22.14 5.89 -15.38
C PRO A 21 21.93 7.06 -16.35
N ASN A 22 22.32 6.93 -17.62
CA ASN A 22 22.16 7.99 -18.63
C ASN A 22 20.69 8.34 -18.90
N GLU A 23 19.77 7.38 -18.72
CA GLU A 23 18.34 7.59 -18.95
C GLU A 23 17.62 8.19 -17.73
N THR A 24 18.22 8.10 -16.54
CA THR A 24 17.50 8.26 -15.27
C THR A 24 18.26 9.02 -14.18
N SER A 25 19.37 9.68 -14.54
CA SER A 25 20.10 10.59 -13.65
C SER A 25 19.70 12.03 -13.95
N TYR A 26 19.38 12.79 -12.91
CA TYR A 26 18.90 14.17 -13.02
C TYR A 26 19.66 15.05 -12.03
N GLU A 27 19.97 16.28 -12.43
CA GLU A 27 20.66 17.24 -11.54
C GLU A 27 19.81 17.61 -10.32
N ARG A 28 18.50 17.78 -10.51
CA ARG A 28 17.58 18.25 -9.47
C ARG A 28 16.37 17.34 -9.33
N VAL A 29 15.79 17.31 -8.13
CA VAL A 29 14.62 16.48 -7.80
C VAL A 29 13.40 16.88 -8.63
N GLU A 30 13.23 18.16 -8.93
CA GLU A 30 12.08 18.66 -9.70
C GLU A 30 12.07 18.16 -11.15
N ASN A 31 13.24 17.75 -11.65
CA ASN A 31 13.39 17.19 -13.00
C ASN A 31 13.12 15.69 -13.04
N VAL A 32 13.03 15.02 -11.89
CA VAL A 32 12.78 13.58 -11.82
C VAL A 32 11.30 13.32 -12.17
N PRO A 33 11.01 12.51 -13.21
CA PRO A 33 9.65 12.13 -13.53
C PRO A 33 8.97 11.37 -12.38
N ASP A 34 7.65 11.51 -12.30
CA ASP A 34 6.82 10.65 -11.46
C ASP A 34 6.61 9.31 -12.17
N PHE A 35 7.62 8.44 -12.08
CA PHE A 35 7.61 7.10 -12.66
C PHE A 35 6.44 6.27 -12.13
N ARG A 36 5.98 6.51 -10.89
CA ARG A 36 4.82 5.80 -10.34
C ARG A 36 3.54 6.14 -11.08
N ARG A 37 3.28 7.43 -11.30
CA ARG A 37 2.13 7.87 -12.09
C ARG A 37 2.23 7.43 -13.54
N GLU A 38 3.41 7.56 -14.14
CA GLU A 38 3.64 7.21 -15.53
C GLU A 38 3.51 5.71 -15.83
N THR A 39 3.70 4.86 -14.82
CA THR A 39 3.59 3.40 -14.95
C THR A 39 2.22 2.82 -14.58
N LEU A 40 1.31 3.65 -14.06
CA LEU A 40 -0.02 3.23 -13.62
C LEU A 40 -0.81 2.45 -14.71
N PRO A 41 -0.80 2.84 -16.01
CA PRO A 41 -1.47 2.06 -17.05
C PRO A 41 -0.91 0.64 -17.21
N TYR A 42 0.40 0.45 -17.06
CA TYR A 42 1.02 -0.88 -17.14
C TYR A 42 0.67 -1.72 -15.91
N PHE A 43 0.63 -1.13 -14.71
CA PHE A 43 0.18 -1.82 -13.52
C PHE A 43 -1.27 -2.33 -13.67
N ILE A 44 -2.18 -1.50 -14.19
CA ILE A 44 -3.56 -1.91 -14.49
C ILE A 44 -3.58 -3.03 -15.52
N ALA A 45 -2.80 -2.92 -16.60
CA ALA A 45 -2.71 -3.95 -17.63
C ALA A 45 -2.18 -5.28 -17.06
N MET A 46 -1.16 -5.25 -16.19
CA MET A 46 -0.64 -6.44 -15.52
C MET A 46 -1.66 -7.07 -14.57
N PHE A 47 -2.46 -6.27 -13.85
CA PHE A 47 -3.53 -6.80 -13.00
C PHE A 47 -4.64 -7.47 -13.81
N LEU A 48 -5.04 -6.89 -14.94
CA LEU A 48 -6.00 -7.52 -15.85
C LEU A 48 -5.44 -8.82 -16.45
N LEU A 49 -4.15 -8.83 -16.80
CA LEU A 49 -3.46 -10.03 -17.26
C LEU A 49 -3.38 -11.10 -16.16
N GLU A 50 -3.10 -10.73 -14.92
CA GLU A 50 -3.13 -11.64 -13.77
C GLU A 50 -4.51 -12.28 -13.60
N CYS A 51 -5.59 -11.49 -13.61
CA CYS A 51 -6.96 -11.99 -13.53
C CYS A 51 -7.27 -12.99 -14.67
N PHE A 52 -6.84 -12.67 -15.89
CA PHE A 52 -7.00 -13.56 -17.05
C PHE A 52 -6.22 -14.87 -16.86
N MET A 53 -4.97 -14.80 -16.40
CA MET A 53 -4.12 -15.97 -16.20
C MET A 53 -4.64 -16.87 -15.06
N LEU A 54 -5.12 -16.29 -13.96
CA LEU A 54 -5.77 -17.03 -12.88
C LEU A 54 -6.98 -17.83 -13.39
N ARG A 55 -7.81 -17.20 -14.23
CA ARG A 55 -8.94 -17.88 -14.88
C ARG A 55 -8.48 -19.04 -15.76
N ARG A 56 -7.41 -18.85 -16.55
CA ARG A 56 -6.85 -19.92 -17.40
C ARG A 56 -6.26 -21.08 -16.59
N GLN A 57 -5.72 -20.80 -15.41
CA GLN A 57 -5.20 -21.81 -14.48
C GLN A 57 -6.30 -22.49 -13.64
N GLY A 58 -7.57 -22.15 -13.83
CA GLY A 58 -8.68 -22.70 -13.02
C GLY A 58 -8.68 -22.22 -11.56
N LYS A 59 -7.94 -21.15 -11.25
CA LYS A 59 -7.89 -20.55 -9.91
C LYS A 59 -9.03 -19.55 -9.72
N ASN A 60 -9.40 -19.32 -8.46
CA ASN A 60 -10.43 -18.35 -8.09
C ASN A 60 -9.99 -16.92 -8.43
N TRP A 61 -10.98 -16.10 -8.79
CA TRP A 61 -10.78 -14.66 -8.97
C TRP A 61 -10.47 -13.97 -7.63
N PRO A 62 -9.71 -12.86 -7.63
CA PRO A 62 -9.57 -12.03 -6.45
C PRO A 62 -10.93 -11.61 -5.89
N ARG A 63 -11.09 -11.65 -4.57
CA ARG A 63 -12.37 -11.25 -3.95
C ARG A 63 -12.53 -9.74 -4.08
N ILE A 64 -13.75 -9.32 -4.42
CA ILE A 64 -14.06 -7.92 -4.71
C ILE A 64 -13.87 -7.06 -3.46
N ASN A 65 -14.36 -7.52 -2.31
CA ASN A 65 -14.21 -6.83 -1.03
C ASN A 65 -12.73 -6.63 -0.63
N ASP A 66 -11.92 -7.67 -0.80
CA ASP A 66 -10.48 -7.62 -0.54
C ASP A 66 -9.77 -6.64 -1.50
N SER A 67 -10.08 -6.69 -2.79
CA SER A 67 -9.53 -5.78 -3.80
C SER A 67 -9.91 -4.32 -3.53
N VAL A 68 -11.18 -4.05 -3.23
CA VAL A 68 -11.66 -2.70 -2.85
C VAL A 68 -10.96 -2.22 -1.58
N ASN A 69 -10.80 -3.10 -0.58
CA ASN A 69 -10.12 -2.76 0.66
C ASN A 69 -8.62 -2.50 0.44
N SER A 70 -7.94 -3.29 -0.40
CA SER A 70 -6.53 -3.11 -0.74
C SER A 70 -6.28 -1.79 -1.49
N ILE A 71 -7.12 -1.43 -2.46
CA ILE A 71 -7.05 -0.13 -3.15
C ILE A 71 -7.43 1.01 -2.19
N SER A 72 -8.35 0.79 -1.25
CA SER A 72 -8.66 1.78 -0.20
C SER A 72 -7.44 2.08 0.65
N HIS A 73 -6.64 1.07 1.02
CA HIS A 73 -5.37 1.26 1.71
C HIS A 73 -4.34 2.01 0.85
N ALA A 74 -4.29 1.75 -0.47
CA ALA A 74 -3.46 2.53 -1.39
C ALA A 74 -3.81 4.03 -1.32
N VAL A 75 -5.10 4.39 -1.42
CA VAL A 75 -5.57 5.77 -1.28
C VAL A 75 -5.20 6.36 0.08
N LEU A 76 -5.41 5.61 1.17
CA LEU A 76 -5.06 6.07 2.52
C LEU A 76 -3.56 6.34 2.67
N SER A 77 -2.71 5.52 2.04
CA SER A 77 -1.25 5.68 2.12
C SER A 77 -0.76 6.97 1.47
N THR A 78 -1.41 7.42 0.40
CA THR A 78 -1.07 8.66 -0.31
C THR A 78 -1.90 9.86 0.14
N LEU A 79 -2.91 9.65 0.99
CA LEU A 79 -3.81 10.70 1.46
C LEU A 79 -3.12 11.85 2.21
N PRO A 80 -2.10 11.61 3.07
CA PRO A 80 -1.36 12.70 3.72
C PRO A 80 -0.71 13.68 2.76
N MET A 81 -0.43 13.28 1.51
CA MET A 81 0.08 14.17 0.46
C MET A 81 -0.89 15.29 0.07
N LEU A 82 -2.17 15.22 0.46
CA LEU A 82 -3.10 16.35 0.28
C LEU A 82 -2.76 17.53 1.21
N LEU A 83 -2.15 17.27 2.37
CA LEU A 83 -1.83 18.28 3.37
C LEU A 83 -0.34 18.60 3.44
N PHE A 84 0.49 17.56 3.41
CA PHE A 84 1.92 17.61 3.68
C PHE A 84 2.68 17.04 2.49
N ARG A 85 2.58 17.70 1.33
CA ARG A 85 3.34 17.29 0.15
C ARG A 85 4.83 17.29 0.50
N SER A 86 5.50 16.20 0.13
CA SER A 86 6.95 16.17 0.04
C SER A 86 7.71 16.34 1.36
N THR A 87 7.13 16.10 2.53
CA THR A 87 7.89 16.23 3.80
C THR A 87 9.10 15.31 3.89
N GLU A 88 8.99 14.07 3.37
CA GLU A 88 10.11 13.12 3.31
C GLU A 88 11.26 13.66 2.46
N ILE A 89 10.98 14.02 1.20
CA ILE A 89 12.02 14.49 0.28
C ILE A 89 12.57 15.86 0.70
N LEU A 90 11.75 16.76 1.26
CA LEU A 90 12.21 18.04 1.80
C LEU A 90 13.12 17.83 3.02
N THR A 91 12.80 16.88 3.89
CA THR A 91 13.67 16.52 5.01
C THR A 91 14.98 15.93 4.50
N TYR A 92 14.93 15.06 3.48
CA TYR A 92 16.12 14.49 2.86
C TYR A 92 17.02 15.58 2.24
N ILE A 93 16.45 16.50 1.46
CA ILE A 93 17.17 17.63 0.86
C ILE A 93 17.79 18.49 1.95
N TRP A 94 17.04 18.81 3.03
CA TRP A 94 17.58 19.60 4.13
C TRP A 94 18.78 18.93 4.81
N ILE A 95 18.72 17.61 5.05
CA ILE A 95 19.85 16.86 5.60
C ILE A 95 21.03 16.89 4.63
N TYR A 96 20.78 16.67 3.33
CA TYR A 96 21.82 16.71 2.30
C TYR A 96 22.48 18.09 2.30
N ASP A 97 21.74 19.17 2.06
CA ASP A 97 22.29 20.53 1.91
C ASP A 97 23.08 21.03 3.14
N ASN A 98 22.79 20.53 4.34
CA ASN A 98 23.39 21.02 5.58
C ASN A 98 24.41 20.07 6.22
N LEU A 99 24.29 18.75 6.00
CA LEU A 99 25.02 17.73 6.78
C LEU A 99 25.79 16.72 5.91
N HIS A 100 25.68 16.75 4.58
CA HIS A 100 26.48 15.86 3.74
C HIS A 100 27.98 16.12 3.96
N PHE A 101 28.77 15.05 3.92
CA PHE A 101 30.22 15.12 4.10
C PHE A 101 30.99 14.72 2.84
N VAL A 102 30.28 14.32 1.78
CA VAL A 102 30.84 13.98 0.48
C VAL A 102 29.90 14.40 -0.64
N ASP A 103 30.48 15.07 -1.64
CA ASP A 103 29.80 15.46 -2.86
C ASP A 103 29.95 14.36 -3.91
N LEU A 104 28.93 13.51 -4.03
CA LEU A 104 28.88 12.54 -5.12
C LEU A 104 28.21 13.17 -6.36
N PRO A 105 28.84 13.13 -7.55
CA PRO A 105 28.26 13.68 -8.77
C PRO A 105 26.99 12.91 -9.17
N TRP A 106 25.90 13.65 -9.42
CA TRP A 106 24.60 13.10 -9.79
C TRP A 106 24.60 12.41 -11.15
N ASP A 107 25.51 12.79 -12.06
CA ASP A 107 25.65 12.27 -13.42
C ASP A 107 26.65 11.12 -13.53
N ASN A 108 27.21 10.65 -12.42
CA ASN A 108 28.16 9.55 -12.40
C ASN A 108 27.44 8.19 -12.27
N PRO A 109 27.67 7.23 -13.19
CA PRO A 109 27.09 5.89 -13.12
C PRO A 109 27.35 5.14 -11.80
N TRP A 110 28.48 5.39 -11.14
CA TRP A 110 28.80 4.77 -9.85
C TRP A 110 27.98 5.36 -8.71
N THR A 111 27.69 6.67 -8.73
CA THR A 111 26.75 7.29 -7.78
C THR A 111 25.36 6.70 -7.93
N TRP A 112 24.93 6.46 -9.18
CA TRP A 112 23.66 5.79 -9.48
C TRP A 112 23.63 4.35 -8.93
N ILE A 113 24.67 3.54 -9.20
CA ILE A 113 24.74 2.16 -8.69
C ILE A 113 24.77 2.14 -7.16
N LEU A 114 25.56 3.02 -6.54
CA LEU A 114 25.59 3.18 -5.09
C LEU A 114 24.21 3.56 -4.54
N GLY A 115 23.51 4.49 -5.21
CA GLY A 115 22.15 4.88 -4.88
C GLY A 115 21.18 3.70 -4.91
N MET A 116 21.22 2.90 -5.98
CA MET A 116 20.41 1.69 -6.13
C MET A 116 20.65 0.71 -4.98
N LEU A 117 21.91 0.35 -4.74
CA LEU A 117 22.29 -0.61 -3.71
C LEU A 117 21.94 -0.11 -2.30
N THR A 118 22.14 1.18 -2.04
CA THR A 118 21.85 1.77 -0.72
C THR A 118 20.34 1.83 -0.47
N VAL A 119 19.54 2.24 -1.47
CA VAL A 119 18.08 2.20 -1.32
C VAL A 119 17.58 0.79 -1.08
N ASP A 120 18.05 -0.21 -1.84
CA ASP A 120 17.60 -1.59 -1.67
C ASP A 120 18.05 -2.20 -0.33
N PHE A 121 19.26 -1.88 0.13
CA PHE A 121 19.77 -2.28 1.43
C PHE A 121 18.97 -1.65 2.58
N LEU A 122 18.68 -0.35 2.50
CA LEU A 122 17.87 0.35 3.51
C LEU A 122 16.41 -0.11 3.47
N PHE A 123 15.89 -0.49 2.30
CA PHE A 123 14.59 -1.15 2.18
C PHE A 123 14.58 -2.46 2.98
N TYR A 124 15.59 -3.33 2.81
CA TYR A 124 15.70 -4.57 3.57
C TYR A 124 15.63 -4.32 5.09
N TRP A 125 16.36 -3.32 5.60
CA TRP A 125 16.33 -2.99 7.03
C TRP A 125 15.01 -2.38 7.48
N PHE A 126 14.43 -1.46 6.71
CA PHE A 126 13.09 -0.94 6.97
C PHE A 126 12.10 -2.09 7.11
N HIS A 127 12.15 -3.02 6.16
CA HIS A 127 11.20 -4.12 6.09
C HIS A 127 11.39 -5.10 7.24
N ARG A 128 12.63 -5.49 7.52
CA ARG A 128 12.98 -6.33 8.66
C ARG A 128 12.56 -5.70 9.99
N ILE A 129 12.87 -4.43 10.23
CA ILE A 129 12.44 -3.73 11.46
C ILE A 129 10.90 -3.64 11.52
N GLY A 130 10.25 -3.47 10.37
CA GLY A 130 8.80 -3.51 10.20
C GLY A 130 8.17 -4.82 10.69
N HIS A 131 8.84 -5.95 10.53
CA HIS A 131 8.34 -7.26 11.01
C HIS A 131 8.83 -7.61 12.42
N GLU A 132 10.09 -7.30 12.73
CA GLU A 132 10.74 -7.75 13.96
C GLU A 132 10.52 -6.81 15.17
N THR A 133 9.79 -5.70 15.01
CA THR A 133 9.45 -4.76 16.11
C THR A 133 7.96 -4.47 16.16
N ASN A 134 7.39 -4.24 17.34
CA ASN A 134 5.95 -3.91 17.46
C ASN A 134 5.60 -2.57 16.82
N ILE A 135 6.44 -1.55 16.98
CA ILE A 135 6.17 -0.23 16.39
C ILE A 135 6.29 -0.27 14.87
N GLY A 136 7.29 -0.97 14.32
CA GLY A 136 7.40 -1.19 12.88
C GLY A 136 6.21 -2.02 12.37
N TRP A 137 5.80 -3.04 13.11
CA TRP A 137 4.66 -3.86 12.71
C TRP A 137 3.34 -3.11 12.78
N ALA A 138 3.20 -2.15 13.70
CA ALA A 138 2.05 -1.26 13.78
C ALA A 138 1.88 -0.40 12.52
N THR A 139 2.97 -0.11 11.79
CA THR A 139 2.87 0.52 10.48
C THR A 139 2.72 -0.52 9.38
N HIS A 140 3.45 -1.63 9.43
CA HIS A 140 3.58 -2.52 8.28
C HIS A 140 2.49 -3.60 8.15
N HIS A 141 1.83 -4.01 9.24
CA HIS A 141 0.87 -5.12 9.25
C HIS A 141 -0.28 -4.97 8.24
N VAL A 142 -0.65 -3.73 7.87
CA VAL A 142 -1.67 -3.46 6.85
C VAL A 142 -1.34 -4.17 5.54
N HIS A 143 -0.08 -4.16 5.13
CA HIS A 143 0.40 -4.79 3.91
C HIS A 143 0.18 -6.31 3.90
N HIS A 144 0.41 -6.96 5.04
CA HIS A 144 0.24 -8.41 5.22
C HIS A 144 -1.19 -8.83 5.56
N SER A 145 -2.13 -7.88 5.69
CA SER A 145 -3.45 -8.21 6.22
C SER A 145 -4.45 -8.79 5.21
N SER A 146 -4.16 -8.73 3.92
CA SER A 146 -5.00 -9.39 2.89
C SER A 146 -4.81 -10.90 2.95
N GLU A 147 -5.91 -11.63 2.80
CA GLU A 147 -5.90 -13.09 2.68
C GLU A 147 -5.90 -13.55 1.21
N ASP A 148 -5.92 -12.59 0.28
CA ASP A 148 -5.65 -12.79 -1.13
C ASP A 148 -4.24 -12.26 -1.48
N TYR A 149 -3.57 -12.93 -2.40
CA TYR A 149 -2.25 -12.51 -2.86
C TYR A 149 -2.25 -12.30 -4.37
N ASN A 150 -2.24 -11.04 -4.77
CA ASN A 150 -2.34 -10.57 -6.14
C ASN A 150 -1.79 -9.13 -6.24
N LEU A 151 -1.78 -8.54 -7.43
CA LEU A 151 -1.17 -7.23 -7.65
C LEU A 151 -1.82 -6.10 -6.84
N THR A 152 -3.10 -6.19 -6.46
CA THR A 152 -3.72 -5.18 -5.57
C THR A 152 -3.16 -5.23 -4.15
N THR A 153 -2.65 -6.38 -3.70
CA THR A 153 -1.95 -6.52 -2.41
C THR A 153 -0.66 -5.68 -2.39
N ALA A 154 0.00 -5.50 -3.54
CA ALA A 154 1.23 -4.69 -3.63
C ALA A 154 1.00 -3.23 -3.19
N VAL A 155 -0.15 -2.65 -3.56
CA VAL A 155 -0.50 -1.27 -3.25
C VAL A 155 -1.23 -1.11 -1.92
N ARG A 156 -1.51 -2.21 -1.22
CA ARG A 156 -2.08 -2.19 0.13
C ARG A 156 -1.02 -1.72 1.12
N GLN A 157 -0.90 -0.42 1.30
CA GLN A 157 0.13 0.20 2.13
C GLN A 157 -0.47 0.91 3.34
N SER A 158 0.33 1.06 4.39
CA SER A 158 -0.05 1.87 5.55
C SER A 158 0.18 3.35 5.30
N MET A 159 -0.64 4.19 5.91
CA MET A 159 -0.42 5.64 5.90
C MET A 159 0.71 6.10 6.81
N PHE A 160 1.31 5.17 7.58
CA PHE A 160 2.44 5.47 8.45
C PHE A 160 3.78 4.98 7.88
N ASP A 161 3.75 4.13 6.85
CA ASP A 161 4.96 3.48 6.33
C ASP A 161 5.96 4.49 5.75
N HIS A 162 5.52 5.55 5.08
CA HIS A 162 6.45 6.54 4.51
C HIS A 162 7.19 7.34 5.59
N TYR A 163 6.54 7.66 6.71
CA TYR A 163 7.23 8.31 7.84
C TYR A 163 8.25 7.38 8.49
N PHE A 164 7.93 6.09 8.60
CA PHE A 164 8.87 5.10 9.13
C PHE A 164 10.05 4.88 8.17
N LYS A 165 9.78 4.79 6.85
CA LYS A 165 10.80 4.75 5.79
C LYS A 165 11.74 5.96 5.87
N MET A 166 11.20 7.18 5.98
CA MET A 166 12.00 8.41 6.06
C MET A 166 13.10 8.32 7.12
N LEU A 167 12.80 7.79 8.31
CA LEU A 167 13.78 7.63 9.38
C LEU A 167 14.93 6.70 8.97
N ILE A 168 14.61 5.58 8.30
CA ILE A 168 15.60 4.59 7.85
C ILE A 168 16.40 5.09 6.65
N TYR A 169 15.79 5.83 5.73
CA TYR A 169 16.48 6.35 4.54
C TYR A 169 17.32 7.60 4.81
N SER A 170 16.97 8.40 5.83
CA SER A 170 17.63 9.68 6.12
C SER A 170 19.17 9.65 6.22
N PRO A 171 19.84 8.60 6.76
CA PRO A 171 21.31 8.57 6.81
C PRO A 171 21.98 8.58 5.43
N MET A 172 21.29 8.12 4.39
CA MET A 172 21.80 8.13 3.02
C MET A 172 21.98 9.54 2.46
N ALA A 173 21.24 10.53 2.98
CA ALA A 173 21.38 11.93 2.60
C ALA A 173 22.75 12.53 2.96
N LEU A 174 23.55 11.85 3.79
CA LEU A 174 24.90 12.32 4.12
C LEU A 174 25.89 12.14 2.96
N PHE A 175 25.52 11.38 1.92
CA PHE A 175 26.41 11.08 0.80
C PHE A 175 25.74 10.90 -0.57
N VAL A 176 24.44 10.56 -0.68
CA VAL A 176 23.77 10.38 -1.98
C VAL A 176 22.90 11.57 -2.37
N PRO A 177 23.07 12.13 -3.59
CA PRO A 177 22.27 13.23 -4.10
C PRO A 177 20.76 12.98 -4.02
N PRO A 178 19.95 13.99 -3.65
CA PRO A 178 18.50 13.82 -3.50
C PRO A 178 17.78 13.31 -4.76
N SER A 179 18.22 13.71 -5.95
CA SER A 179 17.64 13.24 -7.22
C SER A 179 17.85 11.75 -7.44
N ILE A 180 19.05 11.24 -7.16
CA ILE A 180 19.39 9.81 -7.25
C ILE A 180 18.61 9.00 -6.22
N PHE A 181 18.52 9.48 -4.99
CA PHE A 181 17.67 8.87 -3.96
C PHE A 181 16.21 8.77 -4.43
N TYR A 182 15.65 9.87 -4.94
CA TYR A 182 14.25 9.92 -5.35
C TYR A 182 13.94 9.02 -6.55
N VAL A 183 14.86 8.89 -7.51
CA VAL A 183 14.76 7.93 -8.63
C VAL A 183 14.70 6.49 -8.11
N HIS A 184 15.66 6.11 -7.25
CA HIS A 184 15.73 4.73 -6.75
C HIS A 184 14.61 4.37 -5.77
N LEU A 185 14.11 5.33 -4.99
CA LEU A 185 12.93 5.13 -4.15
C LEU A 185 11.68 4.77 -4.98
N GLN A 186 11.56 5.35 -6.18
CA GLN A 186 10.48 5.01 -7.11
C GLN A 186 10.71 3.65 -7.77
N PHE A 187 11.91 3.37 -8.29
CA PHE A 187 12.19 2.08 -8.94
C PHE A 187 12.08 0.90 -7.97
N ASN A 188 12.54 1.07 -6.72
CA ASN A 188 12.43 0.03 -5.69
C ASN A 188 10.97 -0.33 -5.42
N PHE A 189 10.10 0.69 -5.31
CA PHE A 189 8.65 0.48 -5.20
C PHE A 189 8.07 -0.20 -6.44
N LEU A 190 8.42 0.24 -7.64
CA LEU A 190 7.87 -0.29 -8.88
C LEU A 190 8.27 -1.75 -9.14
N TYR A 191 9.53 -2.10 -8.86
CA TYR A 191 9.99 -3.49 -8.92
C TYR A 191 9.17 -4.40 -8.00
N GLN A 192 8.84 -3.93 -6.81
CA GLN A 192 8.08 -4.74 -5.87
C GLN A 192 6.63 -4.94 -6.29
N LEU A 193 6.07 -4.19 -7.25
CA LEU A 193 4.70 -4.42 -7.69
C LEU A 193 4.54 -5.80 -8.33
N TRP A 194 5.41 -6.19 -9.26
CA TRP A 194 5.21 -7.40 -10.08
C TRP A 194 5.47 -8.71 -9.33
N ILE A 195 6.22 -8.66 -8.22
CA ILE A 195 6.48 -9.85 -7.36
C ILE A 195 5.25 -10.25 -6.52
N HIS A 196 4.19 -9.44 -6.49
CA HIS A 196 2.93 -9.76 -5.81
C HIS A 196 1.99 -10.56 -6.70
N THR A 197 2.35 -11.80 -7.00
CA THR A 197 1.48 -12.69 -7.78
C THR A 197 1.64 -14.17 -7.42
N THR A 198 0.55 -14.93 -7.59
CA THR A 198 0.54 -16.40 -7.52
C THR A 198 0.56 -17.08 -8.89
N VAL A 199 0.62 -16.29 -9.97
CA VAL A 199 0.57 -16.80 -11.35
C VAL A 199 1.92 -17.36 -11.79
N LEU A 200 3.01 -16.71 -11.37
CA LEU A 200 4.36 -17.01 -11.83
C LEU A 200 5.05 -18.06 -10.94
N PRO A 201 5.74 -19.05 -11.55
CA PRO A 201 6.47 -20.09 -10.81
C PRO A 201 7.78 -19.54 -10.24
N ASN A 202 8.68 -20.43 -9.83
CA ASN A 202 10.06 -20.09 -9.52
C ASN A 202 10.84 -19.68 -10.80
N PHE A 203 11.86 -18.86 -10.64
CA PHE A 203 12.70 -18.36 -11.75
C PHE A 203 14.07 -19.05 -11.83
N GLY A 204 14.26 -20.16 -11.12
CA GLY A 204 15.49 -20.95 -11.15
C GLY A 204 16.71 -20.10 -10.73
N PRO A 205 17.81 -20.05 -11.51
CA PRO A 205 19.04 -19.37 -11.10
C PRO A 205 18.89 -17.87 -10.80
N LEU A 206 17.88 -17.18 -11.37
CA LEU A 206 17.66 -15.76 -11.06
C LEU A 206 17.32 -15.55 -9.57
N GLU A 207 16.77 -16.55 -8.89
CA GLU A 207 16.43 -16.53 -7.47
C GLU A 207 17.64 -16.56 -6.53
N TYR A 208 18.86 -16.71 -7.06
CA TYR A 208 20.06 -16.50 -6.26
C TYR A 208 20.35 -15.02 -6.01
N VAL A 209 19.90 -14.14 -6.90
CA VAL A 209 20.25 -12.70 -6.88
C VAL A 209 19.02 -11.81 -6.73
N LEU A 210 17.93 -12.12 -7.44
CA LEU A 210 16.72 -11.31 -7.47
C LEU A 210 15.68 -11.82 -6.48
N ASN A 211 14.95 -10.89 -5.87
CA ASN A 211 13.69 -11.18 -5.22
C ASN A 211 12.64 -11.47 -6.29
N THR A 212 11.89 -12.56 -6.13
CA THR A 212 10.95 -13.09 -7.13
C THR A 212 9.58 -13.29 -6.50
N PRO A 213 8.52 -13.53 -7.31
CA PRO A 213 7.21 -13.88 -6.79
C PRO A 213 7.22 -15.03 -5.78
N SER A 214 8.09 -16.04 -5.96
CA SER A 214 8.20 -17.17 -5.01
C SER A 214 8.68 -16.71 -3.64
N HIS A 215 9.79 -15.98 -3.58
CA HIS A 215 10.33 -15.45 -2.34
C HIS A 215 9.34 -14.51 -1.64
N HIS A 216 8.65 -13.66 -2.40
CA HIS A 216 7.72 -12.70 -1.84
C HIS A 216 6.40 -13.35 -1.39
N ARG A 217 5.97 -14.45 -2.02
CA ARG A 217 4.88 -15.27 -1.48
C ARG A 217 5.22 -15.80 -0.09
N VAL A 218 6.42 -16.37 0.09
CA VAL A 218 6.91 -16.82 1.42
C VAL A 218 6.87 -15.66 2.40
N HIS A 219 7.37 -14.49 2.02
CA HIS A 219 7.36 -13.30 2.87
C HIS A 219 5.94 -12.93 3.37
N HIS A 220 4.94 -13.02 2.50
CA HIS A 220 3.54 -12.79 2.85
C HIS A 220 2.85 -13.96 3.56
N GLY A 221 3.53 -15.08 3.74
CA GLY A 221 3.02 -16.28 4.37
C GLY A 221 2.94 -16.18 5.89
N ARG A 222 1.82 -16.60 6.46
CA ARG A 222 1.65 -16.80 7.91
C ARG A 222 1.99 -18.21 8.38
N ASN A 223 2.44 -19.07 7.47
CA ASN A 223 2.92 -20.41 7.84
C ASN A 223 4.07 -20.24 8.85
N PRO A 224 4.14 -21.06 9.91
CA PRO A 224 5.22 -20.96 10.91
C PRO A 224 6.64 -20.85 10.32
N ASP A 225 6.94 -21.62 9.27
CA ASP A 225 8.27 -21.62 8.64
C ASP A 225 8.56 -20.38 7.79
N TYR A 226 7.53 -19.59 7.46
CA TYR A 226 7.59 -18.43 6.56
C TYR A 226 7.55 -17.10 7.30
N VAL A 227 7.10 -17.08 8.56
CA VAL A 227 7.08 -15.85 9.37
C VAL A 227 8.50 -15.34 9.58
N ASP A 228 8.66 -14.02 9.43
CA ASP A 228 9.92 -13.32 9.59
C ASP A 228 11.02 -13.81 8.63
N LYS A 229 10.67 -13.94 7.35
CA LYS A 229 11.55 -14.37 6.25
C LYS A 229 11.44 -13.46 5.02
N ASN A 230 12.49 -13.46 4.19
CA ASN A 230 12.54 -12.85 2.86
C ASN A 230 12.15 -11.35 2.84
N TYR A 231 12.92 -10.49 3.51
CA TYR A 231 12.65 -9.06 3.63
C TYR A 231 13.12 -8.21 2.45
N ALA A 232 13.95 -8.74 1.55
CA ALA A 232 14.52 -7.99 0.44
C ALA A 232 13.46 -7.37 -0.47
N GLY A 233 13.79 -6.22 -1.05
CA GLY A 233 12.94 -5.56 -2.06
C GLY A 233 13.24 -6.09 -3.45
N VAL A 234 14.43 -5.77 -3.96
CA VAL A 234 14.92 -6.13 -5.30
C VAL A 234 15.92 -7.27 -5.25
N LEU A 235 16.94 -7.20 -4.40
CA LEU A 235 18.02 -8.18 -4.35
C LEU A 235 17.87 -9.13 -3.17
N ILE A 236 17.58 -10.41 -3.42
CA ILE A 236 17.43 -11.44 -2.37
C ILE A 236 18.76 -11.73 -1.63
N ILE A 237 19.87 -11.20 -2.14
CA ILE A 237 21.21 -11.36 -1.55
C ILE A 237 21.23 -10.90 -0.08
N TRP A 238 20.46 -9.88 0.28
CA TRP A 238 20.40 -9.38 1.66
C TRP A 238 19.86 -10.45 2.62
N ASP A 239 18.79 -11.14 2.23
CA ASP A 239 18.24 -12.23 3.04
C ASP A 239 19.20 -13.40 3.20
N ARG A 240 20.00 -13.68 2.16
CA ARG A 240 21.03 -14.72 2.24
C ARG A 240 22.17 -14.30 3.15
N MET A 241 22.64 -13.05 3.03
CA MET A 241 23.71 -12.49 3.86
C MET A 241 23.34 -12.43 5.35
N PHE A 242 22.08 -12.08 5.65
CA PHE A 242 21.60 -11.92 7.01
C PHE A 242 20.82 -13.13 7.55
N ASN A 243 20.83 -14.24 6.82
CA ASN A 243 20.23 -15.53 7.20
C ASN A 243 18.71 -15.45 7.49
N THR A 244 18.00 -14.66 6.69
CA THR A 244 16.53 -14.52 6.71
C THR A 244 15.87 -15.13 5.48
N PHE A 245 16.66 -15.73 4.58
CA PHE A 245 16.15 -16.43 3.39
C PHE A 245 15.35 -17.69 3.75
N GLN A 246 14.26 -17.92 3.03
CA GLN A 246 13.45 -19.13 3.06
C GLN A 246 12.86 -19.43 1.67
N GLU A 247 12.99 -20.67 1.22
CA GLU A 247 12.39 -21.16 -0.02
C GLU A 247 10.90 -21.51 0.19
N GLU A 248 10.10 -21.34 -0.87
CA GLU A 248 8.71 -21.77 -0.93
C GLU A 248 8.64 -23.30 -1.09
N LYS A 249 8.22 -24.01 -0.04
CA LYS A 249 8.17 -25.49 0.00
C LYS A 249 6.77 -26.08 0.07
N GLU A 250 5.87 -25.32 0.68
CA GLU A 250 4.48 -25.65 0.96
C GLU A 250 3.54 -24.54 0.47
N GLU A 251 2.26 -24.87 0.32
CA GLU A 251 1.21 -23.90 0.03
C GLU A 251 1.21 -22.76 1.06
N VAL A 252 1.28 -21.53 0.56
CA VAL A 252 1.33 -20.32 1.38
C VAL A 252 -0.06 -19.93 1.83
N ALA A 253 -0.24 -19.79 3.15
CA ALA A 253 -1.42 -19.18 3.74
C ALA A 253 -1.17 -17.68 3.98
N TYR A 254 -1.98 -16.83 3.35
CA TYR A 254 -1.86 -15.38 3.49
C TYR A 254 -2.70 -14.81 4.64
N GLY A 255 -2.48 -13.52 4.92
CA GLY A 255 -3.11 -12.78 6.00
C GLY A 255 -2.31 -12.82 7.29
N LEU A 256 -2.82 -12.18 8.33
CA LEU A 256 -2.14 -12.12 9.63
C LEU A 256 -2.28 -13.45 10.39
N CYS A 257 -1.29 -13.75 11.24
CA CYS A 257 -1.38 -14.82 12.24
C CYS A 257 -2.61 -14.62 13.16
N LEU A 258 -2.79 -13.37 13.63
CA LEU A 258 -3.99 -12.92 14.32
C LEU A 258 -4.90 -12.22 13.32
N ARG A 259 -5.82 -12.99 12.72
CA ARG A 259 -6.62 -12.58 11.57
C ARG A 259 -7.52 -11.38 11.86
N ASN A 260 -7.53 -10.44 10.92
CA ASN A 260 -8.53 -9.38 10.89
C ASN A 260 -9.85 -9.94 10.38
N LYS A 261 -10.94 -9.64 11.10
CA LYS A 261 -12.30 -10.05 10.72
C LYS A 261 -13.16 -8.81 10.43
N PHE A 262 -12.63 -7.93 9.57
CA PHE A 262 -13.30 -6.71 9.13
C PHE A 262 -12.68 -6.19 7.82
N TRP A 263 -13.46 -5.37 7.09
CA TRP A 263 -13.15 -4.74 5.82
C TRP A 263 -13.01 -3.22 5.93
N ASN A 264 -13.29 -2.63 7.09
CA ASN A 264 -13.09 -1.20 7.30
C ASN A 264 -11.60 -0.78 7.20
N PRO A 265 -11.20 0.03 6.19
CA PRO A 265 -9.80 0.34 5.96
C PRO A 265 -9.23 1.31 7.01
N ILE A 266 -10.07 2.20 7.59
CA ILE A 266 -9.66 3.10 8.67
C ILE A 266 -9.33 2.31 9.94
N LYS A 267 -10.20 1.36 10.29
CA LYS A 267 -9.92 0.42 11.38
C LYS A 267 -8.66 -0.39 11.07
N GLY A 268 -8.45 -0.78 9.82
CA GLY A 268 -7.24 -1.47 9.36
C GLY A 268 -5.95 -0.69 9.65
N GLN A 269 -5.93 0.62 9.39
CA GLN A 269 -4.78 1.48 9.67
C GLN A 269 -4.51 1.67 11.17
N LEU A 270 -5.54 1.59 12.03
CA LEU A 270 -5.44 2.06 13.41
C LEU A 270 -5.51 0.97 14.48
N TYR A 271 -6.09 -0.21 14.19
CA TYR A 271 -6.44 -1.17 15.25
C TYR A 271 -5.24 -1.73 16.03
N TYR A 272 -4.05 -1.76 15.44
CA TYR A 272 -2.87 -2.31 16.08
C TYR A 272 -2.32 -1.40 17.19
N PHE A 273 -2.44 -0.08 17.07
CA PHE A 273 -1.94 0.86 18.07
C PHE A 273 -2.61 0.67 19.46
N PRO A 274 -3.94 0.56 19.58
CA PRO A 274 -4.58 0.20 20.85
C PRO A 274 -4.15 -1.15 21.40
N LEU A 275 -3.90 -2.16 20.56
CA LEU A 275 -3.43 -3.48 21.01
C LEU A 275 -2.04 -3.37 21.65
N MET A 276 -1.11 -2.67 20.98
CA MET A 276 0.22 -2.40 21.51
C MET A 276 0.14 -1.58 22.82
N TYR A 277 -0.69 -0.54 22.86
CA TYR A 277 -0.86 0.28 24.04
C TYR A 277 -1.42 -0.48 25.25
N ASN A 278 -2.41 -1.36 25.02
CA ASN A 278 -2.95 -2.21 26.08
C ASN A 278 -1.89 -3.21 26.58
N LYS A 279 -1.10 -3.79 25.67
CA LYS A 279 0.02 -4.66 26.03
C LYS A 279 1.09 -3.94 26.85
N ILE A 280 1.36 -2.65 26.57
CA ILE A 280 2.24 -1.82 27.40
C ILE A 280 1.68 -1.68 28.83
N LYS A 281 0.36 -1.52 28.98
CA LYS A 281 -0.29 -1.38 30.30
C LYS A 281 -0.29 -2.66 31.13
N GLU A 282 -0.25 -3.83 30.50
CA GLU A 282 -0.20 -5.12 31.20
C GLU A 282 1.06 -5.31 32.03
N TYR A 283 2.17 -4.66 31.67
CA TYR A 283 3.44 -4.80 32.39
C TYR A 283 3.68 -3.66 33.38
N PRO A 284 3.98 -3.95 34.65
CA PRO A 284 4.27 -2.91 35.63
C PRO A 284 5.66 -2.27 35.41
N GLU A 285 6.68 -3.06 35.04
CA GLU A 285 8.05 -2.58 34.91
C GLU A 285 8.27 -1.74 33.65
N PHE A 286 8.93 -0.58 33.80
CA PHE A 286 9.21 0.33 32.71
C PHE A 286 10.02 -0.31 31.56
N VAL A 287 10.98 -1.19 31.89
CA VAL A 287 11.80 -1.89 30.88
C VAL A 287 10.93 -2.80 30.01
N ASN A 288 9.97 -3.50 30.59
CA ASN A 288 9.05 -4.36 29.85
C ASN A 288 8.14 -3.53 28.94
N LYS A 289 7.74 -2.34 29.36
CA LYS A 289 7.00 -1.38 28.52
C LYS A 289 7.80 -0.97 27.28
N LEU A 290 9.07 -0.64 27.45
CA LEU A 290 9.95 -0.31 26.32
C LEU A 290 10.14 -1.51 25.38
N PHE A 291 10.32 -2.71 25.94
CA PHE A 291 10.44 -3.95 25.16
C PHE A 291 9.18 -4.29 24.37
N VAL A 292 7.99 -3.94 24.85
CA VAL A 292 6.77 -4.06 24.02
C VAL A 292 6.85 -3.19 22.78
N ILE A 293 7.53 -2.04 22.80
CA ILE A 293 7.63 -1.16 21.62
C ILE A 293 8.68 -1.69 20.64
N ILE A 294 9.87 -2.03 21.16
CA ILE A 294 11.05 -2.30 20.32
C ILE A 294 11.20 -3.77 19.92
N LYS A 295 10.66 -4.74 20.68
CA LYS A 295 10.76 -6.17 20.34
C LYS A 295 9.56 -6.63 19.51
N GLY A 296 9.63 -7.85 19.00
CA GLY A 296 8.67 -8.37 18.03
C GLY A 296 7.21 -8.47 18.53
N PRO A 297 6.22 -8.52 17.62
CA PRO A 297 4.78 -8.52 17.93
C PRO A 297 4.34 -9.48 19.05
N GLY A 298 4.88 -10.70 19.05
CA GLY A 298 4.54 -11.71 20.06
C GLY A 298 5.37 -11.67 21.35
N TRP A 299 6.31 -10.73 21.52
CA TRP A 299 7.21 -10.68 22.68
C TRP A 299 6.47 -10.61 24.03
N LYS A 300 6.99 -11.31 25.04
CA LYS A 300 6.58 -11.28 26.45
C LYS A 300 7.83 -11.40 27.34
N PRO A 301 7.80 -11.00 28.62
CA PRO A 301 8.91 -11.23 29.55
C PRO A 301 9.38 -12.70 29.52
N GLY A 302 10.69 -12.90 29.41
CA GLY A 302 11.31 -14.23 29.27
C GLY A 302 11.35 -14.80 27.85
N TYR A 303 10.74 -14.15 26.85
CA TYR A 303 10.82 -14.59 25.45
C TYR A 303 12.00 -13.92 24.72
N PRO A 304 12.57 -14.60 23.69
CA PRO A 304 13.55 -14.00 22.79
C PRO A 304 12.94 -12.82 22.02
N TRP A 305 13.77 -12.05 21.31
CA TRP A 305 13.35 -10.83 20.59
C TRP A 305 12.11 -11.03 19.72
N ARG A 306 12.14 -12.09 18.89
CA ARG A 306 11.02 -12.53 18.07
C ARG A 306 10.26 -13.64 18.78
N PHE A 307 8.96 -13.73 18.51
CA PHE A 307 8.19 -14.85 19.02
C PHE A 307 8.61 -16.13 18.30
N PRO A 308 8.88 -17.24 19.03
CA PRO A 308 9.32 -18.49 18.40
C PRO A 308 8.28 -18.99 17.38
N PRO A 309 8.65 -19.19 16.09
CA PRO A 309 7.68 -19.57 15.06
C PRO A 309 7.02 -20.93 15.29
N ASP A 310 7.73 -21.87 15.93
CA ASP A 310 7.23 -23.18 16.35
C ASP A 310 6.02 -23.11 17.30
N ARG A 311 5.83 -21.96 17.95
CA ARG A 311 4.70 -21.70 18.86
C ARG A 311 3.54 -20.96 18.19
N LEU A 312 3.67 -20.61 16.91
CA LEU A 312 2.57 -20.01 16.17
C LEU A 312 1.47 -21.04 15.88
N PRO A 313 0.19 -20.62 15.78
CA PRO A 313 -0.87 -21.51 15.38
C PRO A 313 -0.57 -22.13 14.01
N LYS A 314 -0.58 -23.46 13.92
CA LYS A 314 -0.44 -24.16 12.63
C LYS A 314 -1.61 -23.81 11.71
N VAL A 315 -1.31 -23.66 10.43
CA VAL A 315 -2.31 -23.44 9.38
C VAL A 315 -3.14 -24.72 9.23
N LYS A 316 -4.45 -24.61 9.41
CA LYS A 316 -5.40 -25.71 9.16
C LYS A 316 -5.78 -25.72 7.68
N GLN A 317 -5.87 -26.92 7.10
CA GLN A 317 -6.33 -27.15 5.75
C GLN A 317 -7.79 -27.66 5.77
N PRO A 318 -8.68 -27.21 4.85
CA PRO A 318 -8.44 -26.19 3.83
C PRO A 318 -8.24 -24.78 4.44
N ILE A 319 -7.48 -23.91 3.77
CA ILE A 319 -7.25 -22.53 4.22
C ILE A 319 -8.56 -21.73 4.12
N GLU A 320 -9.24 -21.54 5.25
CA GLU A 320 -10.46 -20.75 5.32
C GLU A 320 -10.18 -19.24 5.35
N LYS A 321 -10.73 -18.52 4.37
CA LYS A 321 -10.65 -17.06 4.29
C LYS A 321 -11.87 -16.37 4.91
N PHE A 322 -11.65 -15.20 5.49
CA PHE A 322 -12.68 -14.38 6.09
C PHE A 322 -13.37 -13.67 4.94
N ASP A 323 -14.64 -13.95 4.75
CA ASP A 323 -15.40 -13.38 3.66
C ASP A 323 -16.78 -12.94 4.14
N ARG A 324 -17.11 -11.68 3.88
CA ARG A 324 -18.45 -11.11 4.07
C ARG A 324 -18.85 -10.49 2.75
N ASN A 325 -19.83 -11.09 2.12
CA ASN A 325 -20.25 -10.72 0.80
C ASN A 325 -21.56 -9.93 0.83
N LEU A 326 -21.70 -9.06 -0.16
CA LEU A 326 -22.94 -8.40 -0.50
C LEU A 326 -23.62 -9.16 -1.63
N LYS A 327 -24.92 -8.93 -1.83
CA LYS A 327 -25.63 -9.35 -3.04
C LYS A 327 -24.96 -8.74 -4.27
N SER A 328 -25.04 -9.42 -5.41
CA SER A 328 -24.33 -9.02 -6.64
C SER A 328 -24.59 -7.58 -7.07
N TRP A 329 -25.84 -7.10 -6.98
CA TRP A 329 -26.17 -5.71 -7.32
C TRP A 329 -25.52 -4.69 -6.37
N ALA A 330 -25.40 -5.03 -5.09
CA ALA A 330 -24.79 -4.15 -4.08
C ALA A 330 -23.27 -4.12 -4.24
N ASN A 331 -22.65 -5.23 -4.64
CA ASN A 331 -21.24 -5.23 -5.06
C ASN A 331 -21.03 -4.31 -6.28
N ILE A 332 -21.87 -4.42 -7.32
CA ILE A 332 -21.79 -3.56 -8.51
C ILE A 332 -21.93 -2.08 -8.11
N TYR A 333 -22.88 -1.76 -7.22
CA TYR A 333 -23.06 -0.42 -6.68
C TYR A 333 -21.79 0.11 -5.99
N VAL A 334 -21.21 -0.68 -5.07
CA VAL A 334 -19.99 -0.28 -4.34
C VAL A 334 -18.83 -0.08 -5.31
N ILE A 335 -18.61 -0.99 -6.27
CA ILE A 335 -17.55 -0.85 -7.27
C ILE A 335 -17.74 0.44 -8.06
N PHE A 336 -18.95 0.73 -8.53
CA PHE A 336 -19.23 1.93 -9.31
C PHE A 336 -18.94 3.21 -8.53
N HIS A 337 -19.47 3.34 -7.30
CA HIS A 337 -19.20 4.53 -6.47
C HIS A 337 -17.75 4.61 -5.99
N PHE A 338 -17.09 3.48 -5.79
CA PHE A 338 -15.67 3.44 -5.46
C PHE A 338 -14.82 3.97 -6.62
N LEU A 339 -15.10 3.55 -7.86
CA LEU A 339 -14.42 4.07 -9.05
C LEU A 339 -14.63 5.58 -9.24
N LEU A 340 -15.84 6.09 -8.95
CA LEU A 340 -16.08 7.54 -8.92
C LEU A 340 -15.22 8.25 -7.87
N LEU A 341 -15.11 7.68 -6.66
CA LEU A 341 -14.25 8.23 -5.61
C LEU A 341 -12.77 8.21 -6.00
N ILE A 342 -12.28 7.11 -6.58
CA ILE A 342 -10.88 7.00 -7.05
C ILE A 342 -10.60 8.04 -8.14
N THR A 343 -11.52 8.20 -9.10
CA THR A 343 -11.38 9.18 -10.19
C THR A 343 -11.33 10.60 -9.63
N PHE A 344 -12.23 10.92 -8.70
CA PHE A 344 -12.23 12.20 -7.98
C PHE A 344 -10.94 12.41 -7.20
N TYR A 345 -10.47 11.39 -6.46
CA TYR A 345 -9.23 11.45 -5.69
C TYR A 345 -8.01 11.71 -6.58
N CYS A 346 -7.88 11.03 -7.72
CA CYS A 346 -6.79 11.27 -8.68
C CYS A 346 -6.82 12.67 -9.32
N TYR A 347 -8.01 13.29 -9.41
CA TYR A 347 -8.16 14.66 -9.88
C TYR A 347 -7.79 15.69 -8.79
N THR A 348 -8.19 15.46 -7.54
CA THR A 348 -7.43 15.99 -6.39
C THR A 348 -5.99 15.44 -6.49
N LEU A 349 -4.99 15.63 -5.65
CA LEU A 349 -3.57 15.33 -6.04
C LEU A 349 -3.03 16.14 -7.24
N CYS A 350 -3.60 16.08 -8.45
CA CYS A 350 -3.14 16.80 -9.65
C CYS A 350 -3.32 18.31 -9.53
N ASP A 351 -4.45 18.76 -9.00
CA ASP A 351 -4.68 20.20 -8.77
C ASP A 351 -3.83 20.70 -7.59
N GLN A 352 -2.97 21.69 -7.87
CA GLN A 352 -1.95 22.21 -6.96
C GLN A 352 -2.34 23.52 -6.26
N LEU A 353 -3.46 24.15 -6.63
CA LEU A 353 -3.77 25.52 -6.20
C LEU A 353 -4.76 25.59 -5.03
N ARG A 354 -4.92 24.51 -4.26
CA ARG A 354 -5.89 24.44 -3.15
C ARG A 354 -5.36 25.02 -1.85
N THR A 355 -6.28 25.66 -1.11
CA THR A 355 -6.03 26.05 0.28
C THR A 355 -5.90 24.82 1.18
N PHE A 356 -5.26 24.99 2.34
CA PHE A 356 -5.14 23.94 3.34
C PHE A 356 -6.51 23.45 3.82
N GLN A 357 -7.45 24.38 4.07
CA GLN A 357 -8.81 24.07 4.52
C GLN A 357 -9.58 23.22 3.51
N ALA A 358 -9.49 23.56 2.22
CA ALA A 358 -10.11 22.77 1.15
C ALA A 358 -9.49 21.36 1.09
N SER A 359 -8.16 21.27 1.15
CA SER A 359 -7.46 19.97 1.12
C SER A 359 -7.80 19.10 2.34
N PHE A 360 -7.95 19.71 3.51
CA PHE A 360 -8.38 19.03 4.74
C PHE A 360 -9.83 18.55 4.66
N GLY A 361 -10.76 19.38 4.17
CA GLY A 361 -12.15 18.98 3.95
C GLY A 361 -12.28 17.80 2.97
N LEU A 362 -11.52 17.83 1.87
CA LEU A 362 -11.47 16.73 0.90
C LEU A 362 -10.90 15.45 1.52
N MET A 363 -9.84 15.56 2.31
CA MET A 363 -9.28 14.43 3.06
C MET A 363 -10.34 13.78 3.96
N LEU A 364 -11.09 14.57 4.73
CA LEU A 364 -12.16 14.06 5.60
C LEU A 364 -13.28 13.37 4.79
N PHE A 365 -13.67 13.93 3.65
CA PHE A 365 -14.67 13.32 2.77
C PHE A 365 -14.20 11.97 2.20
N ILE A 366 -12.94 11.87 1.79
CA ILE A 366 -12.36 10.61 1.30
C ILE A 366 -12.30 9.58 2.42
N LEU A 367 -11.83 9.95 3.62
CA LEU A 367 -11.83 9.08 4.80
C LEU A 367 -13.23 8.56 5.12
N TYR A 368 -14.22 9.46 5.10
CA TYR A 368 -15.61 9.10 5.34
C TYR A 368 -16.14 8.13 4.28
N SER A 369 -15.84 8.37 3.01
CA SER A 369 -16.29 7.50 1.92
C SER A 369 -15.68 6.10 2.00
N LEU A 370 -14.37 5.99 2.25
CA LEU A 370 -13.69 4.71 2.43
C LEU A 370 -14.18 3.96 3.68
N TYR A 371 -14.44 4.69 4.77
CA TYR A 371 -15.06 4.12 5.97
C TYR A 371 -16.43 3.49 5.66
N THR A 372 -17.26 4.20 4.90
CA THR A 372 -18.62 3.74 4.57
C THR A 372 -18.61 2.51 3.66
N PHE A 373 -17.74 2.45 2.65
CA PHE A 373 -17.59 1.23 1.84
C PHE A 373 -17.16 0.02 2.68
N GLY A 374 -16.21 0.23 3.59
CA GLY A 374 -15.82 -0.80 4.56
C GLY A 374 -16.97 -1.21 5.48
N ALA A 375 -17.78 -0.25 5.95
CA ALA A 375 -18.94 -0.50 6.81
C ALA A 375 -20.05 -1.30 6.10
N LEU A 376 -20.24 -1.11 4.79
CA LEU A 376 -21.14 -1.93 3.97
C LEU A 376 -20.66 -3.39 3.95
N TYR A 377 -19.39 -3.64 3.62
CA TYR A 377 -18.84 -5.00 3.63
C TYR A 377 -18.78 -5.63 5.04
N ASP A 378 -18.63 -4.82 6.08
CA ASP A 378 -18.63 -5.28 7.46
C ASP A 378 -20.01 -5.61 8.02
N HIS A 379 -21.08 -5.43 7.23
CA HIS A 379 -22.47 -5.61 7.66
C HIS A 379 -22.79 -4.72 8.87
N ASN A 380 -22.25 -3.50 8.90
CA ASN A 380 -22.46 -2.56 9.99
C ASN A 380 -23.95 -2.17 10.08
N ALA A 381 -24.51 -2.14 11.28
CA ALA A 381 -25.92 -1.78 11.51
C ALA A 381 -26.30 -0.39 10.97
N TRP A 382 -25.34 0.53 10.89
CA TRP A 382 -25.52 1.90 10.42
C TRP A 382 -25.15 2.10 8.95
N SER A 383 -24.75 1.05 8.22
CA SER A 383 -24.20 1.19 6.86
C SER A 383 -25.13 1.89 5.88
N TYR A 384 -26.45 1.66 5.98
CA TYR A 384 -27.46 2.29 5.13
C TYR A 384 -27.54 3.80 5.37
N LEU A 385 -27.52 4.21 6.65
CA LEU A 385 -27.53 5.62 7.03
C LEU A 385 -26.23 6.30 6.62
N LEU A 386 -25.08 5.64 6.85
CA LEU A 386 -23.78 6.15 6.46
C LEU A 386 -23.70 6.38 4.94
N GLU A 387 -24.19 5.44 4.14
CA GLU A 387 -24.16 5.54 2.69
C GLU A 387 -25.13 6.60 2.15
N PHE A 388 -26.31 6.73 2.74
CA PHE A 388 -27.21 7.86 2.47
C PHE A 388 -26.53 9.21 2.72
N LEU A 389 -25.93 9.39 3.90
CA LEU A 389 -25.21 10.61 4.27
C LEU A 389 -23.97 10.84 3.39
N ARG A 390 -23.27 9.77 2.98
CA ARG A 390 -22.15 9.86 2.04
C ARG A 390 -22.62 10.39 0.69
N CYS A 391 -23.73 9.89 0.16
CA CYS A 391 -24.31 10.40 -1.08
C CYS A 391 -24.69 11.89 -0.97
N LEU A 392 -25.33 12.31 0.13
CA LEU A 392 -25.62 13.74 0.37
C LEU A 392 -24.36 14.59 0.47
N SER A 393 -23.35 14.14 1.22
CA SER A 393 -22.08 14.86 1.32
C SER A 393 -21.35 14.96 -0.03
N SER A 394 -21.53 13.96 -0.91
CA SER A 394 -20.95 13.98 -2.26
C SER A 394 -21.57 15.10 -3.11
N LEU A 395 -22.88 15.34 -3.00
CA LEU A 395 -23.54 16.48 -3.67
C LEU A 395 -22.97 17.82 -3.21
N LEU A 396 -22.75 17.97 -1.90
CA LEU A 396 -22.13 19.18 -1.35
C LEU A 396 -20.69 19.35 -1.86
N VAL A 397 -19.89 18.28 -1.87
CA VAL A 397 -18.51 18.32 -2.36
C VAL A 397 -18.47 18.67 -3.85
N ILE A 398 -19.35 18.10 -4.67
CA ILE A 398 -19.47 18.45 -6.10
C ILE A 398 -19.77 19.95 -6.23
N TYR A 399 -20.77 20.46 -5.50
CA TYR A 399 -21.12 21.88 -5.54
C TYR A 399 -19.96 22.80 -5.16
N LEU A 400 -19.18 22.44 -4.13
CA LEU A 400 -18.03 23.24 -3.66
C LEU A 400 -16.81 23.14 -4.58
N THR A 401 -16.68 22.07 -5.36
CA THR A 401 -15.46 21.79 -6.15
C THR A 401 -15.66 21.96 -7.66
N GLN A 402 -16.89 22.03 -8.16
CA GLN A 402 -17.20 22.08 -9.60
C GLN A 402 -16.40 23.14 -10.39
N GLU A 403 -16.20 24.33 -9.82
CA GLU A 403 -15.44 25.41 -10.47
C GLU A 403 -13.94 25.14 -10.52
N HIS A 404 -13.40 24.46 -9.51
CA HIS A 404 -11.98 24.13 -9.42
C HIS A 404 -11.63 22.89 -10.25
N VAL A 405 -12.58 21.96 -10.38
CA VAL A 405 -12.35 20.68 -11.06
C VAL A 405 -12.45 20.81 -12.58
N GLY A 406 -12.91 21.96 -13.10
CA GLY A 406 -13.04 22.18 -14.53
C GLY A 406 -13.97 21.16 -15.21
N LEU A 407 -14.88 20.54 -14.45
CA LEU A 407 -15.87 19.64 -15.00
C LEU A 407 -16.86 20.46 -15.84
N GLY A 408 -17.07 20.04 -17.09
CA GLY A 408 -18.16 20.58 -17.90
C GLY A 408 -19.50 20.44 -17.17
N THR A 409 -20.42 21.37 -17.42
CA THR A 409 -21.76 21.42 -16.80
C THR A 409 -22.50 20.08 -16.90
N ASP A 410 -22.33 19.36 -18.00
CA ASP A 410 -22.95 18.06 -18.23
C ASP A 410 -22.45 16.98 -17.27
N HIS A 411 -21.15 16.96 -16.98
CA HIS A 411 -20.55 16.00 -16.04
C HIS A 411 -21.03 16.26 -14.61
N VAL A 412 -21.12 17.54 -14.21
CA VAL A 412 -21.65 17.93 -12.89
C VAL A 412 -23.10 17.48 -12.75
N THR A 413 -23.94 17.73 -13.76
CA THR A 413 -25.33 17.28 -13.77
C THR A 413 -25.45 15.76 -13.63
N VAL A 414 -24.66 15.00 -14.39
CA VAL A 414 -24.67 13.53 -14.31
C VAL A 414 -24.28 13.04 -12.91
N LEU A 415 -23.22 13.59 -12.31
CA LEU A 415 -22.82 13.21 -10.96
C LEU A 415 -23.90 13.56 -9.92
N ASN A 416 -24.52 14.74 -10.03
CA ASN A 416 -25.61 15.13 -9.15
C ASN A 416 -26.80 14.16 -9.24
N VAL A 417 -27.18 13.74 -10.46
CA VAL A 417 -28.24 12.74 -10.65
C VAL A 417 -27.86 11.40 -10.03
N ILE A 418 -26.63 10.92 -10.23
CA ILE A 418 -26.15 9.66 -9.65
C ILE A 418 -26.25 9.68 -8.12
N PHE A 419 -25.73 10.71 -7.47
CA PHE A 419 -25.69 10.78 -6.01
C PHE A 419 -27.07 11.08 -5.40
N ALA A 420 -27.92 11.87 -6.07
CA ALA A 420 -29.30 12.09 -5.64
C ALA A 420 -30.16 10.83 -5.78
N ALA A 421 -30.05 10.10 -6.90
CA ALA A 421 -30.74 8.82 -7.07
C ALA A 421 -30.26 7.78 -6.05
N SER A 422 -28.96 7.75 -5.76
CA SER A 422 -28.38 6.86 -4.76
C SER A 422 -28.87 7.15 -3.35
N SER A 423 -28.93 8.42 -2.94
CA SER A 423 -29.44 8.79 -1.62
C SER A 423 -30.91 8.39 -1.46
N LEU A 424 -31.74 8.62 -2.47
CA LEU A 424 -33.15 8.15 -2.50
C LEU A 424 -33.25 6.62 -2.49
N GLY A 425 -32.34 5.92 -3.16
CA GLY A 425 -32.27 4.46 -3.13
C GLY A 425 -31.97 3.92 -1.73
N TRP A 426 -30.97 4.47 -1.04
CA TRP A 426 -30.57 4.02 0.29
C TRP A 426 -31.62 4.29 1.37
N ILE A 427 -32.29 5.46 1.32
CA ILE A 427 -33.39 5.73 2.24
C ILE A 427 -34.57 4.78 2.01
N PHE A 428 -34.89 4.45 0.74
CA PHE A 428 -35.91 3.47 0.41
C PHE A 428 -35.55 2.07 0.92
N LEU A 429 -34.33 1.60 0.67
CA LEU A 429 -33.84 0.30 1.13
C LEU A 429 -33.91 0.19 2.66
N TYR A 430 -33.54 1.26 3.37
CA TYR A 430 -33.64 1.34 4.84
C TYR A 430 -35.10 1.28 5.31
N MET A 431 -35.99 2.12 4.77
CA MET A 431 -37.40 2.17 5.14
C MET A 431 -38.14 0.85 4.86
N LYS A 432 -37.74 0.12 3.81
CA LYS A 432 -38.33 -1.17 3.44
C LYS A 432 -37.62 -2.38 4.05
N ASN A 433 -36.58 -2.15 4.87
CA ASN A 433 -35.77 -3.19 5.49
C ASN A 433 -35.25 -4.23 4.49
N ILE A 434 -34.85 -3.78 3.29
CA ILE A 434 -34.36 -4.65 2.23
C ILE A 434 -32.88 -4.94 2.48
N SER A 435 -32.55 -6.19 2.83
CA SER A 435 -31.17 -6.60 3.06
C SER A 435 -30.33 -6.59 1.76
N ILE A 436 -29.15 -6.00 1.83
CA ILE A 436 -28.10 -6.05 0.81
C ILE A 436 -27.11 -7.21 1.02
N TYR A 437 -27.20 -7.91 2.15
CA TYR A 437 -26.25 -8.95 2.57
C TYR A 437 -26.66 -10.32 2.04
N MET A 438 -25.68 -11.21 1.79
CA MET A 438 -25.91 -12.60 1.41
C MET A 438 -26.12 -13.52 2.61
#